data_AF-A0A5B0RMW6-F1
#
_entry.id   AF-A0A5B0RMW6-F1
#
_cell.length_a   1.000
_cell.length_b   1.000
_cell.length_c   1.000
_cell.angle_alpha   90.00
_cell.angle_beta   90.00
_cell.angle_gamma   90.00
#
_symmetry.space_group_name_H-M   'P 1'
#
loop_
_entity.id
_entity.type
_entity.pdbx_description
1 polymer ?
#
loop_
_entity_poly.entity_id
_entity_poly.type
_entity_poly.pdbx_seq_one_letter_code
_entity_poly.pdbx_strand_id
1 'polypeptide(L)'
;MMLQEHAGPSSSMGKAQIKPADAIKRTKSIMDKEKFPAEKFKMDLAHEKWMLHQIRAVCDQFAPILHRLRVKIHHPLFSYAKIHARGLPLMITKVKDTDLRTTTFCWITNTDGTYVQPGRLMKCFLSLITFITYYHSNMLKKLHIEPGALQSRNQAITEWLCQEIVHPLIGFPIIGDITAERMDLILAKTEPQFGKMNQFLSRFFSQPKIPPRTLSRVLINYWYFSGKTQMWKKYSKHKLDQEALKREIDRIISDTN
;
A
#
# COMPACT_ATOMS: atom_id res chain seq x y z
N MET A 1 -17.23 22.10 -13.90
CA MET A 1 -18.68 22.26 -13.74
C MET A 1 -19.01 22.03 -12.26
N MET A 2 -19.39 23.12 -11.59
CA MET A 2 -20.08 23.27 -10.29
C MET A 2 -19.55 22.45 -9.08
N LEU A 3 -18.81 23.13 -8.18
CA LEU A 3 -18.41 22.67 -6.85
C LEU A 3 -19.45 23.15 -5.82
N GLN A 4 -19.83 22.31 -4.86
CA GLN A 4 -20.61 22.73 -3.68
C GLN A 4 -19.82 22.44 -2.41
N GLU A 5 -19.64 23.47 -1.58
CA GLU A 5 -19.02 23.41 -0.26
C GLU A 5 -20.13 23.47 0.82
N HIS A 6 -20.01 22.68 1.88
CA HIS A 6 -20.84 22.79 3.08
C HIS A 6 -19.95 22.92 4.33
N ALA A 7 -20.36 23.81 5.24
CA ALA A 7 -19.68 24.13 6.49
C ALA A 7 -20.58 23.84 7.70
N GLY A 8 -19.98 23.36 8.80
CA GLY A 8 -20.62 23.12 10.10
C GLY A 8 -19.57 22.82 11.19
N PRO A 9 -19.88 23.01 12.49
CA PRO A 9 -19.06 23.82 13.39
C PRO A 9 -18.13 23.09 14.38
N SER A 10 -17.25 23.92 14.95
CA SER A 10 -16.12 23.70 15.86
C SER A 10 -16.49 23.23 17.27
N SER A 11 -15.59 22.46 17.92
CA SER A 11 -15.48 22.32 19.37
C SER A 11 -14.08 21.87 19.81
N SER A 12 -13.68 22.23 21.03
CA SER A 12 -12.34 22.56 21.49
C SER A 12 -11.63 21.49 22.36
N MET A 13 -10.31 21.68 22.47
CA MET A 13 -9.39 21.33 23.57
C MET A 13 -8.89 19.88 23.75
N GLY A 14 -7.56 19.78 23.95
CA GLY A 14 -6.88 18.62 24.53
C GLY A 14 -5.54 18.28 23.88
N LYS A 15 -4.48 19.07 24.10
CA LYS A 15 -3.11 18.76 23.62
C LYS A 15 -2.52 17.60 24.43
N ALA A 16 -2.38 16.44 23.81
CA ALA A 16 -1.50 15.37 24.26
C ALA A 16 -0.49 15.05 23.15
N GLN A 17 0.75 15.52 23.28
CA GLN A 17 1.86 15.10 22.42
C GLN A 17 2.28 13.68 22.82
N ILE A 18 2.13 12.74 21.89
CA ILE A 18 2.49 11.34 22.06
C ILE A 18 3.82 11.11 21.34
N LYS A 19 4.84 10.58 22.04
CA LYS A 19 6.17 10.36 21.48
C LYS A 19 6.15 9.20 20.46
N PRO A 20 7.04 9.16 19.46
CA PRO A 20 7.08 8.08 18.44
C PRO A 20 7.15 6.66 19.03
N ALA A 21 7.80 6.48 20.18
CA ALA A 21 7.84 5.21 20.91
C ALA A 21 6.45 4.75 21.40
N ASP A 22 5.56 5.67 21.74
CA ASP A 22 4.19 5.40 22.19
C ASP A 22 3.27 5.04 21.02
N ALA A 23 3.56 5.54 19.80
CA ALA A 23 2.89 5.12 18.58
C ALA A 23 3.23 3.67 18.22
N ILE A 24 4.50 3.27 18.37
CA ILE A 24 4.96 1.87 18.18
C ILE A 24 4.31 0.95 19.22
N LYS A 25 4.24 1.38 20.48
CA LYS A 25 3.60 0.62 21.57
C LYS A 25 2.08 0.47 21.37
N ARG A 26 1.41 1.49 20.81
CA ARG A 26 -0.01 1.42 20.41
C ARG A 26 -0.24 0.51 19.21
N THR A 27 0.64 0.52 18.21
CA THR A 27 0.56 -0.42 17.07
C THR A 27 0.70 -1.86 17.55
N LYS A 28 1.61 -2.15 18.49
CA LYS A 28 1.75 -3.47 19.12
C LYS A 28 0.51 -3.89 19.94
N SER A 29 -0.08 -2.97 20.71
CA SER A 29 -1.33 -3.21 21.46
C SER A 29 -2.56 -3.43 20.56
N ILE A 30 -2.61 -2.78 19.39
CA ILE A 30 -3.63 -3.02 18.36
C ILE A 30 -3.44 -4.39 17.69
N MET A 31 -2.19 -4.87 17.58
CA MET A 31 -1.89 -6.22 17.11
C MET A 31 -2.33 -7.31 18.10
N ASP A 32 -2.33 -7.03 19.40
CA ASP A 32 -2.67 -8.00 20.45
C ASP A 32 -4.17 -8.06 20.82
N LYS A 33 -4.93 -6.98 20.56
CA LYS A 33 -6.33 -6.85 21.05
C LYS A 33 -7.44 -7.10 20.05
N GLU A 34 -7.17 -7.12 18.76
CA GLU A 34 -8.22 -7.36 17.76
C GLU A 34 -8.04 -8.73 17.12
N LYS A 35 -8.91 -9.66 17.53
CA LYS A 35 -9.10 -10.95 16.88
C LYS A 35 -9.42 -10.69 15.40
N PHE A 36 -8.41 -10.86 14.55
CA PHE A 36 -8.62 -11.09 13.13
C PHE A 36 -9.68 -12.20 12.97
N PRO A 37 -10.49 -12.20 11.89
CA PRO A 37 -11.11 -13.43 11.45
C PRO A 37 -9.97 -14.42 11.21
N ALA A 38 -9.73 -15.26 12.20
CA ALA A 38 -8.80 -16.36 12.10
C ALA A 38 -9.46 -17.36 11.16
N GLU A 39 -9.34 -17.13 9.85
CA GLU A 39 -9.07 -18.28 8.99
C GLU A 39 -7.87 -18.95 9.65
N LYS A 40 -8.09 -20.13 10.24
CA LYS A 40 -7.10 -20.94 10.96
C LYS A 40 -6.00 -21.39 10.00
N PHE A 41 -5.23 -20.46 9.44
CA PHE A 41 -3.98 -20.77 8.79
C PHE A 41 -2.95 -20.90 9.91
N LYS A 42 -2.65 -22.14 10.30
CA LYS A 42 -1.38 -22.44 10.96
C LYS A 42 -0.28 -22.17 9.92
N MET A 43 0.03 -20.90 9.67
CA MET A 43 1.27 -20.55 9.00
C MET A 43 2.36 -21.11 9.91
N ASP A 44 3.12 -22.08 9.42
CA ASP A 44 4.35 -22.53 10.06
C ASP A 44 5.44 -21.44 9.89
N LEU A 45 5.13 -20.24 10.41
CA LEU A 45 6.01 -19.07 10.50
C LEU A 45 7.11 -19.28 11.54
N ALA A 46 7.05 -20.37 12.31
CA ALA A 46 8.01 -20.69 13.36
C ALA A 46 9.44 -20.85 12.81
N HIS A 47 9.59 -21.12 11.51
CA HIS A 47 10.88 -21.53 10.95
C HIS A 47 11.74 -20.40 10.37
N GLU A 48 11.22 -19.19 10.13
CA GLU A 48 12.02 -18.15 9.44
C GLU A 48 11.90 -16.78 10.09
N LYS A 49 12.66 -16.57 11.17
CA LYS A 49 12.81 -15.29 11.90
C LYS A 49 13.04 -14.09 10.96
N TRP A 50 13.71 -14.30 9.83
CA TRP A 50 13.96 -13.26 8.83
C TRP A 50 12.66 -12.73 8.19
N MET A 51 11.65 -13.57 7.96
CA MET A 51 10.37 -13.14 7.39
C MET A 51 9.66 -12.16 8.33
N LEU A 52 9.63 -12.48 9.62
CA LEU A 52 9.04 -11.61 10.65
C LEU A 52 9.79 -10.28 10.73
N HIS A 53 11.12 -10.30 10.64
CA HIS A 53 11.92 -9.08 10.62
C HIS A 53 11.60 -8.21 9.39
N GLN A 54 11.51 -8.82 8.20
CA GLN A 54 11.18 -8.10 6.98
C GLN A 54 9.77 -7.50 7.00
N ILE A 55 8.77 -8.27 7.43
CA ILE A 55 7.38 -7.80 7.54
C ILE A 55 7.33 -6.57 8.48
N ARG A 56 8.02 -6.63 9.62
CA ARG A 56 8.12 -5.50 10.55
C ARG A 56 8.81 -4.30 9.91
N ALA A 57 9.98 -4.51 9.30
CA ALA A 57 10.74 -3.43 8.67
C ALA A 57 9.93 -2.67 7.63
N VAL A 58 9.16 -3.37 6.79
CA VAL A 58 8.32 -2.73 5.77
C VAL A 58 7.11 -2.02 6.39
N CYS A 59 6.51 -2.57 7.45
CA CYS A 59 5.45 -1.88 8.19
C CYS A 59 5.97 -0.63 8.91
N ASP A 60 7.19 -0.67 9.44
CA ASP A 60 7.87 0.44 10.11
C ASP A 60 8.21 1.58 9.13
N GLN A 61 8.37 1.28 7.84
CA GLN A 61 8.48 2.30 6.79
C GLN A 61 7.11 2.93 6.45
N PHE A 62 6.04 2.14 6.46
CA PHE A 62 4.71 2.60 6.07
C PHE A 62 3.99 3.39 7.19
N ALA A 63 4.19 3.02 8.46
CA ALA A 63 3.49 3.62 9.59
C ALA A 63 3.75 5.14 9.75
N PRO A 64 5.00 5.64 9.63
CA PRO A 64 5.28 7.07 9.70
C PRO A 64 4.57 7.89 8.62
N ILE A 65 4.41 7.33 7.42
CA ILE A 65 3.71 7.98 6.30
C ILE A 65 2.24 8.18 6.66
N LEU A 66 1.58 7.12 7.13
CA LEU A 66 0.18 7.20 7.60
C LEU A 66 0.03 8.19 8.75
N HIS A 67 0.95 8.18 9.72
CA HIS A 67 0.92 9.08 10.85
C HIS A 67 1.05 10.54 10.41
N ARG A 68 2.07 10.85 9.59
CA ARG A 68 2.31 12.19 9.06
C ARG A 68 1.07 12.74 8.34
N LEU A 69 0.51 11.96 7.43
CA LEU A 69 -0.66 12.37 6.65
C LEU A 69 -1.93 12.50 7.50
N ARG A 70 -2.13 11.62 8.51
CA ARG A 70 -3.20 11.78 9.49
C ARG A 70 -3.09 13.13 10.22
N VAL A 71 -1.89 13.50 10.66
CA VAL A 71 -1.66 14.78 11.31
C VAL A 71 -2.00 15.94 10.37
N LYS A 72 -1.62 15.86 9.08
CA LYS A 72 -2.02 16.86 8.08
C LYS A 72 -3.54 16.97 7.98
N ILE A 73 -4.24 15.85 7.76
CA ILE A 73 -5.71 15.80 7.61
C ILE A 73 -6.45 16.52 8.75
N HIS A 74 -5.94 16.42 9.97
CA HIS A 74 -6.57 16.98 11.17
C HIS A 74 -5.86 18.24 11.71
N HIS A 75 -5.00 18.86 10.91
CA HIS A 75 -4.24 20.02 11.37
C HIS A 75 -5.15 21.25 11.51
N PRO A 76 -5.27 21.86 12.70
CA PRO A 76 -6.28 22.89 12.98
C PRO A 76 -6.01 24.23 12.29
N LEU A 77 -4.76 24.49 11.88
CA LEU A 77 -4.38 25.75 11.21
C LEU A 77 -4.59 25.72 9.69
N PHE A 78 -4.98 24.59 9.11
CA PHE A 78 -5.15 24.45 7.67
C PHE A 78 -6.61 24.19 7.31
N SER A 79 -7.14 25.01 6.41
CA SER A 79 -8.36 24.68 5.69
C SER A 79 -7.99 23.84 4.47
N TYR A 80 -8.76 22.80 4.16
CA TYR A 80 -8.46 21.89 3.06
C TYR A 80 -9.56 21.90 1.99
N ALA A 81 -9.15 21.88 0.73
CA ALA A 81 -10.00 21.52 -0.40
C ALA A 81 -9.83 20.02 -0.70
N LYS A 82 -10.95 19.33 -0.90
CA LYS A 82 -11.02 17.88 -1.12
C LYS A 82 -11.56 17.60 -2.50
N ILE A 83 -10.83 16.81 -3.28
CA ILE A 83 -11.17 16.47 -4.66
C ILE A 83 -11.26 14.95 -4.75
N HIS A 84 -12.45 14.42 -5.03
CA HIS A 84 -12.65 12.99 -5.24
C HIS A 84 -12.11 12.57 -6.61
N ALA A 85 -11.30 11.51 -6.64
CA ALA A 85 -10.88 10.89 -7.89
C ALA A 85 -12.06 10.14 -8.52
N ARG A 86 -12.40 10.48 -9.76
CA ARG A 86 -13.58 9.91 -10.42
C ARG A 86 -13.46 8.40 -10.56
N GLY A 87 -14.45 7.66 -10.03
CA GLY A 87 -14.52 6.19 -10.13
C GLY A 87 -13.50 5.44 -9.27
N LEU A 88 -12.81 6.13 -8.36
CA LEU A 88 -11.81 5.56 -7.46
C LEU A 88 -12.09 5.98 -6.02
N PRO A 89 -11.82 5.12 -5.04
CA PRO A 89 -11.95 5.45 -3.62
C PRO A 89 -10.74 6.25 -3.13
N LEU A 90 -10.47 7.38 -3.77
CA LEU A 90 -9.32 8.23 -3.50
C LEU A 90 -9.76 9.69 -3.40
N MET A 91 -9.10 10.41 -2.50
CA MET A 91 -9.26 11.84 -2.29
C MET A 91 -7.91 12.52 -2.39
N ILE A 92 -7.85 13.50 -3.28
CA ILE A 92 -6.75 14.45 -3.39
C ILE A 92 -7.09 15.62 -2.47
N THR A 93 -6.24 15.87 -1.50
CA THR A 93 -6.44 16.89 -0.47
C THR A 93 -5.34 17.93 -0.62
N LYS A 94 -5.73 19.19 -0.75
CA LYS A 94 -4.82 20.33 -0.80
C LYS A 94 -5.18 21.35 0.28
N VAL A 95 -4.21 22.06 0.81
CA VAL A 95 -4.50 23.22 1.65
C VAL A 95 -5.18 24.29 0.78
N LYS A 96 -6.16 25.01 1.32
CA LYS A 96 -6.82 26.13 0.62
C LYS A 96 -5.79 27.25 0.44
N ASP A 97 -5.90 27.98 -0.67
CA ASP A 97 -5.08 29.15 -0.97
C ASP A 97 -3.56 28.88 -1.08
N THR A 98 -3.17 27.60 -1.20
CA THR A 98 -1.80 27.19 -1.52
C THR A 98 -1.72 26.63 -2.94
N ASP A 99 -0.52 26.72 -3.52
CA ASP A 99 -0.21 26.04 -4.76
C ASP A 99 -0.32 24.51 -4.56
N LEU A 100 -0.95 23.85 -5.54
CA LEU A 100 -1.00 22.39 -5.69
C LEU A 100 0.38 21.74 -5.54
N ARG A 101 1.46 22.47 -5.85
CA ARG A 101 2.84 22.01 -5.77
C ARG A 101 3.41 21.85 -4.35
N THR A 102 2.79 22.44 -3.32
CA THR A 102 3.43 22.55 -2.00
C THR A 102 2.79 21.72 -0.89
N THR A 103 1.48 21.43 -0.99
CA THR A 103 0.73 20.85 0.14
C THR A 103 -0.40 19.91 -0.30
N THR A 104 -0.21 19.19 -1.41
CA THR A 104 -1.20 18.22 -1.91
C THR A 104 -0.82 16.79 -1.52
N PHE A 105 -1.79 16.01 -1.06
CA PHE A 105 -1.60 14.59 -0.77
C PHE A 105 -2.82 13.76 -1.18
N CYS A 106 -2.60 12.48 -1.42
CA CYS A 106 -3.63 11.48 -1.67
C CYS A 106 -3.93 10.68 -0.41
N TRP A 107 -5.20 10.34 -0.23
CA TRP A 107 -5.66 9.41 0.80
C TRP A 107 -6.82 8.54 0.29
N ILE A 108 -6.93 7.33 0.82
CA ILE A 108 -7.98 6.37 0.45
C ILE A 108 -9.27 6.68 1.19
N THR A 109 -10.40 6.65 0.51
CA THR A 109 -11.72 6.93 1.10
C THR A 109 -12.53 5.66 1.33
N ASN A 110 -13.40 5.68 2.32
CA ASN A 110 -14.54 4.76 2.44
C ASN A 110 -15.57 5.07 1.33
N THR A 111 -16.62 4.25 1.24
CA THR A 111 -17.73 4.47 0.27
C THR A 111 -18.57 5.69 0.56
N ASP A 112 -18.59 6.16 1.80
CA ASP A 112 -19.25 7.41 2.20
C ASP A 112 -18.41 8.66 1.89
N GLY A 113 -17.23 8.49 1.27
CA GLY A 113 -16.32 9.58 0.94
C GLY A 113 -15.43 10.05 2.09
N THR A 114 -15.56 9.49 3.30
CA THR A 114 -14.68 9.79 4.44
C THR A 114 -13.32 9.11 4.30
N TYR A 115 -12.29 9.63 4.97
CA TYR A 115 -10.96 9.00 4.97
C TYR A 115 -10.97 7.64 5.66
N VAL A 116 -10.34 6.63 5.05
CA VAL A 116 -10.08 5.36 5.72
C VAL A 116 -9.15 5.60 6.90
N GLN A 117 -9.48 5.03 8.06
CA GLN A 117 -8.68 5.21 9.27
C GLN A 117 -7.28 4.59 9.11
N PRO A 118 -6.20 5.25 9.61
CA PRO A 118 -4.83 4.75 9.52
C PRO A 118 -4.65 3.33 10.07
N GLY A 119 -5.33 2.99 11.16
CA GLY A 119 -5.26 1.64 11.75
C GLY A 119 -5.82 0.57 10.81
N ARG A 120 -6.87 0.88 10.05
CA ARG A 120 -7.44 -0.04 9.05
C ARG A 120 -6.50 -0.22 7.86
N LEU A 121 -5.92 0.88 7.35
CA LEU A 121 -4.91 0.83 6.30
C LEU A 121 -3.70 0.00 6.71
N MET A 122 -3.19 0.19 7.93
CA MET A 122 -2.08 -0.58 8.47
C MET A 122 -2.43 -2.07 8.60
N LYS A 123 -3.62 -2.42 9.06
CA LYS A 123 -4.08 -3.83 9.12
C LYS A 123 -4.15 -4.48 7.74
N CYS A 124 -4.72 -3.79 6.75
CA CYS A 124 -4.77 -4.27 5.38
C CYS A 124 -3.36 -4.46 4.80
N PHE A 125 -2.45 -3.50 5.05
CA PHE A 125 -1.08 -3.56 4.57
C PHE A 125 -0.29 -4.70 5.22
N LEU A 126 -0.37 -4.84 6.54
CA LEU A 126 0.27 -5.94 7.27
C LEU A 126 -0.19 -7.31 6.76
N SER A 127 -1.50 -7.49 6.59
CA SER A 127 -2.05 -8.73 6.04
C SER A 127 -1.51 -9.01 4.64
N LEU A 128 -1.53 -8.00 3.76
CA LEU A 128 -1.05 -8.13 2.39
C LEU A 128 0.44 -8.49 2.31
N ILE A 129 1.29 -7.78 3.07
CA ILE A 129 2.74 -8.04 3.11
C ILE A 129 3.04 -9.42 3.68
N THR A 130 2.30 -9.86 4.70
CA THR A 130 2.45 -11.21 5.28
C THR A 130 2.21 -12.30 4.23
N PHE A 131 1.11 -12.20 3.48
CA PHE A 131 0.80 -13.17 2.43
C PHE A 131 1.77 -13.10 1.24
N ILE A 132 2.23 -11.90 0.87
CA ILE A 132 3.27 -11.75 -0.16
C ILE A 132 4.54 -12.45 0.27
N THR A 133 5.07 -12.13 1.46
CA THR A 133 6.32 -12.72 1.97
C THR A 133 6.23 -14.24 2.02
N TYR A 134 5.11 -14.78 2.48
CA TYR A 134 4.92 -16.22 2.57
C TYR A 134 4.81 -16.90 1.20
N TYR A 135 3.88 -16.46 0.34
CA TYR A 135 3.68 -17.11 -0.96
C TYR A 135 4.87 -16.97 -1.87
N HIS A 136 5.49 -15.80 -1.87
CA HIS A 136 6.69 -15.57 -2.66
C HIS A 136 7.84 -16.45 -2.20
N SER A 137 8.08 -16.55 -0.89
CA SER A 137 9.09 -17.49 -0.34
C SER A 137 8.83 -18.94 -0.71
N ASN A 138 7.59 -19.41 -0.59
CA ASN A 138 7.26 -20.81 -0.92
C ASN A 138 7.41 -21.10 -2.41
N MET A 139 6.99 -20.17 -3.26
CA MET A 139 7.19 -20.27 -4.70
C MET A 139 8.68 -20.33 -5.05
N LEU A 140 9.50 -19.44 -4.47
CA LEU A 140 10.94 -19.43 -4.70
C LEU A 140 11.62 -20.73 -4.22
N LYS A 141 11.21 -21.30 -3.09
CA LYS A 141 11.70 -22.60 -2.60
C LYS A 141 11.38 -23.74 -3.56
N LYS A 142 10.16 -23.79 -4.10
CA LYS A 142 9.75 -24.79 -5.10
C LYS A 142 10.52 -24.65 -6.42
N LEU A 143 10.99 -23.43 -6.72
CA LEU A 143 11.87 -23.16 -7.85
C LEU A 143 13.36 -23.40 -7.53
N HIS A 144 13.66 -24.02 -6.38
CA HIS A 144 15.02 -24.32 -5.93
C HIS A 144 15.94 -23.09 -5.88
N ILE A 145 15.38 -21.92 -5.58
CA ILE A 145 16.18 -20.71 -5.37
C ILE A 145 16.92 -20.83 -4.03
N GLU A 146 18.23 -20.53 -4.07
CA GLU A 146 19.12 -20.56 -2.91
C GLU A 146 18.52 -19.83 -1.69
N PRO A 147 18.58 -20.43 -0.48
CA PRO A 147 18.03 -19.84 0.74
C PRO A 147 18.48 -18.40 1.00
N GLY A 148 19.76 -18.09 0.75
CA GLY A 148 20.31 -16.75 0.91
C GLY A 148 19.70 -15.70 -0.04
N ALA A 149 19.16 -16.11 -1.19
CA ALA A 149 18.51 -15.23 -2.14
C ALA A 149 17.01 -15.03 -1.86
N LEU A 150 16.38 -15.88 -1.02
CA LEU A 150 14.96 -15.78 -0.68
C LEU A 150 14.64 -14.46 0.01
N GLN A 151 15.44 -14.08 1.01
CA GLN A 151 15.25 -12.86 1.78
C GLN A 151 15.35 -11.62 0.87
N SER A 152 16.43 -11.49 0.11
CA SER A 152 16.64 -10.33 -0.77
C SER A 152 15.54 -10.20 -1.83
N ARG A 153 15.05 -11.32 -2.39
CA ARG A 153 13.94 -11.29 -3.35
C ARG A 153 12.62 -10.89 -2.67
N ASN A 154 12.34 -11.40 -1.48
CA ASN A 154 11.17 -11.00 -0.71
C ASN A 154 11.20 -9.53 -0.33
N GLN A 155 12.35 -9.03 0.10
CA GLN A 155 12.54 -7.63 0.40
C GLN A 155 12.20 -6.77 -0.81
N ALA A 156 12.77 -7.10 -1.98
CA ALA A 156 12.55 -6.34 -3.21
C ALA A 156 11.07 -6.23 -3.63
N ILE A 157 10.27 -7.30 -3.52
CA ILE A 157 8.84 -7.21 -3.86
C ILE A 157 8.06 -6.39 -2.81
N THR A 158 8.38 -6.54 -1.53
CA THR A 158 7.70 -5.79 -0.47
C THR A 158 8.03 -4.29 -0.49
N GLU A 159 9.27 -3.94 -0.82
CA GLU A 159 9.70 -2.56 -1.04
C GLU A 159 9.06 -1.98 -2.30
N TRP A 160 9.03 -2.74 -3.41
CA TRP A 160 8.33 -2.33 -4.62
C TRP A 160 6.85 -2.03 -4.34
N LEU A 161 6.15 -2.88 -3.60
CA LEU A 161 4.75 -2.64 -3.27
C LEU A 161 4.58 -1.38 -2.42
N CYS A 162 5.46 -1.16 -1.44
CA CYS A 162 5.43 0.05 -0.62
C CYS A 162 5.60 1.29 -1.52
N GLN A 163 6.60 1.30 -2.40
CA GLN A 163 6.83 2.35 -3.38
C GLN A 163 5.60 2.56 -4.27
N GLU A 164 4.99 1.49 -4.77
CA GLU A 164 3.82 1.62 -5.64
C GLU A 164 2.59 2.21 -4.93
N ILE A 165 2.53 2.15 -3.60
CA ILE A 165 1.49 2.80 -2.80
C ILE A 165 1.81 4.28 -2.58
N VAL A 166 3.06 4.60 -2.22
CA VAL A 166 3.45 5.90 -1.64
C VAL A 166 4.20 6.83 -2.58
N HIS A 167 4.84 6.27 -3.61
CA HIS A 167 5.62 6.99 -4.59
C HIS A 167 5.69 6.18 -5.91
N PRO A 168 4.54 6.01 -6.60
CA PRO A 168 4.47 5.13 -7.75
C PRO A 168 5.30 5.64 -8.92
N LEU A 169 5.70 4.73 -9.80
CA LEU A 169 6.46 5.08 -11.00
C LEU A 169 5.64 5.93 -11.98
N ILE A 170 4.31 5.79 -11.97
CA ILE A 170 3.40 6.48 -12.88
C ILE A 170 2.23 7.07 -12.08
N GLY A 171 1.98 8.35 -12.28
CA GLY A 171 0.85 9.06 -11.71
C GLY A 171 0.99 9.36 -10.22
N PHE A 172 -0.13 9.66 -9.56
CA PHE A 172 -0.19 10.01 -8.14
C PHE A 172 -0.14 8.78 -7.23
N PRO A 173 0.42 8.92 -6.01
CA PRO A 173 0.31 7.89 -4.97
C PRO A 173 -1.16 7.67 -4.59
N ILE A 174 -1.47 6.49 -4.04
CA ILE A 174 -2.80 6.25 -3.44
C ILE A 174 -2.84 6.69 -1.99
N ILE A 175 -1.68 6.72 -1.32
CA ILE A 175 -1.46 7.26 0.01
C ILE A 175 -0.10 7.94 -0.01
N GLY A 176 -0.04 9.26 0.04
CA GLY A 176 1.25 9.94 -0.07
C GLY A 176 1.13 11.40 -0.44
N ASP A 177 2.20 12.14 -0.25
CA ASP A 177 2.30 13.50 -0.78
C ASP A 177 2.46 13.45 -2.31
N ILE A 178 1.81 14.37 -3.01
CA ILE A 178 2.00 14.56 -4.44
C ILE A 178 3.17 15.53 -4.63
N THR A 179 4.21 15.08 -5.32
CA THR A 179 5.36 15.93 -5.63
C THR A 179 5.04 16.91 -6.76
N ALA A 180 5.75 18.04 -6.78
CA ALA A 180 5.63 19.02 -7.87
C ALA A 180 5.93 18.39 -9.23
N GLU A 181 6.96 17.55 -9.33
CA GLU A 181 7.32 16.81 -10.54
C GLU A 181 6.16 15.94 -11.05
N ARG A 182 5.50 15.18 -10.16
CA ARG A 182 4.35 14.34 -10.54
C ARG A 182 3.15 15.17 -10.99
N MET A 183 2.92 16.30 -10.32
CA MET A 183 1.89 17.24 -10.72
C MET A 183 2.15 17.76 -12.14
N ASP A 184 3.38 18.18 -12.44
CA ASP A 184 3.76 18.71 -13.75
C ASP A 184 3.59 17.66 -14.87
N LEU A 185 4.02 16.42 -14.65
CA LEU A 185 3.83 15.31 -15.61
C LEU A 185 2.33 15.07 -15.92
N ILE A 186 1.49 15.03 -14.89
CA ILE A 186 0.05 14.81 -15.06
C ILE A 186 -0.63 15.99 -15.75
N LEU A 187 -0.27 17.23 -15.40
CA LEU A 187 -0.82 18.44 -16.02
C LEU A 187 -0.44 18.55 -17.50
N ALA A 188 0.79 18.13 -17.84
CA ALA A 188 1.25 18.00 -19.22
C ALA A 188 0.60 16.82 -19.98
N LYS A 189 -0.25 16.02 -19.31
CA LYS A 189 -0.91 14.82 -19.85
C LYS A 189 0.09 13.76 -20.35
N THR A 190 1.32 13.75 -19.85
CA THR A 190 2.33 12.75 -20.21
C THR A 190 2.09 11.43 -19.48
N GLU A 191 1.44 11.48 -18.32
CA GLU A 191 1.06 10.31 -17.53
C GLU A 191 -0.42 10.34 -17.12
N PRO A 192 -1.05 9.16 -16.93
CA PRO A 192 -2.35 9.08 -16.29
C PRO A 192 -2.27 9.51 -14.82
N GLN A 193 -3.36 10.06 -14.29
CA GLN A 193 -3.45 10.44 -12.87
C GLN A 193 -3.20 9.27 -11.92
N PHE A 194 -3.64 8.06 -12.28
CA PHE A 194 -3.42 6.85 -11.48
C PHE A 194 -3.14 5.66 -12.40
N GLY A 195 -2.05 4.94 -12.13
CA GLY A 195 -1.75 3.67 -12.79
C GLY A 195 -2.79 2.59 -12.50
N LYS A 196 -2.95 1.60 -13.40
CA LYS A 196 -3.91 0.49 -13.23
C LYS A 196 -3.72 -0.25 -11.90
N MET A 197 -2.47 -0.46 -11.48
CA MET A 197 -2.16 -1.11 -10.20
C MET A 197 -2.60 -0.25 -9.00
N ASN A 198 -2.36 1.06 -9.04
CA ASN A 198 -2.83 2.00 -8.01
C ASN A 198 -4.35 1.95 -7.87
N GLN A 199 -5.08 1.92 -8.99
CA GLN A 199 -6.53 1.80 -8.97
C GLN A 199 -6.98 0.50 -8.30
N PHE A 200 -6.32 -0.63 -8.59
CA PHE A 200 -6.63 -1.92 -8.00
C PHE A 200 -6.34 -1.95 -6.49
N LEU A 201 -5.16 -1.49 -6.08
CA LEU A 201 -4.76 -1.37 -4.68
C LEU A 201 -5.69 -0.44 -3.89
N SER A 202 -6.07 0.71 -4.45
CA SER A 202 -6.98 1.65 -3.79
C SER A 202 -8.33 1.01 -3.44
N ARG A 203 -8.85 0.15 -4.32
CA ARG A 203 -10.10 -0.58 -4.08
C ARG A 203 -9.95 -1.60 -2.96
N PHE A 204 -8.85 -2.35 -2.96
CA PHE A 204 -8.54 -3.29 -1.87
C PHE A 204 -8.46 -2.59 -0.51
N PHE A 205 -7.72 -1.49 -0.40
CA PHE A 205 -7.58 -0.77 0.86
C PHE A 205 -8.87 -0.04 1.29
N SER A 206 -9.68 0.42 0.34
CA SER A 206 -10.98 1.04 0.62
C SER A 206 -12.02 0.01 1.08
N GLN A 207 -12.07 -1.14 0.40
CA GLN A 207 -12.99 -2.24 0.67
C GLN A 207 -12.31 -3.56 0.29
N PRO A 208 -11.76 -4.33 1.24
CA PRO A 208 -11.05 -5.58 0.96
C PRO A 208 -12.04 -6.72 0.65
N LYS A 209 -12.82 -6.56 -0.43
CA LYS A 209 -13.69 -7.61 -0.97
C LYS A 209 -12.87 -8.77 -1.55
N ILE A 210 -11.66 -8.46 -2.00
CA ILE A 210 -10.69 -9.44 -2.47
C ILE A 210 -9.88 -9.91 -1.25
N PRO A 211 -9.84 -11.23 -0.97
CA PRO A 211 -9.02 -11.77 0.09
C PRO A 211 -7.53 -11.37 -0.09
N PRO A 212 -6.81 -10.97 0.97
CA PRO A 212 -5.39 -10.63 0.89
C PRO A 212 -4.57 -11.71 0.18
N ARG A 213 -4.87 -12.99 0.41
CA ARG A 213 -4.23 -14.13 -0.26
C ARG A 213 -4.29 -14.06 -1.79
N THR A 214 -5.45 -13.70 -2.33
CA THR A 214 -5.68 -13.62 -3.77
C THR A 214 -4.93 -12.42 -4.34
N LEU A 215 -4.99 -11.28 -3.66
CA LEU A 215 -4.28 -10.08 -4.07
C LEU A 215 -2.75 -10.28 -4.07
N SER A 216 -2.20 -10.95 -3.06
CA SER A 216 -0.76 -11.22 -2.98
C SER A 216 -0.25 -11.97 -4.22
N ARG A 217 -1.00 -12.94 -4.73
CA ARG A 217 -0.64 -13.71 -5.94
C ARG A 217 -0.69 -12.85 -7.20
N VAL A 218 -1.72 -12.01 -7.33
CA VAL A 218 -1.82 -11.04 -8.43
C VAL A 218 -0.63 -10.08 -8.42
N LEU A 219 -0.23 -9.62 -7.23
CA LEU A 219 0.92 -8.72 -7.08
C LEU A 219 2.25 -9.40 -7.39
N ILE A 220 2.45 -10.66 -6.95
CA ILE A 220 3.64 -11.44 -7.32
C ILE A 220 3.69 -11.63 -8.84
N ASN A 221 2.58 -12.00 -9.48
CA ASN A 221 2.50 -12.14 -10.92
C ASN A 221 2.84 -10.82 -11.63
N TYR A 222 2.16 -9.73 -11.25
CA TYR A 222 2.42 -8.41 -11.83
C TYR A 222 3.87 -7.99 -11.66
N TRP A 223 4.47 -8.24 -10.48
CA TRP A 223 5.85 -7.86 -10.22
C TRP A 223 6.84 -8.57 -11.15
N TYR A 224 6.61 -9.85 -11.42
CA TYR A 224 7.47 -10.65 -12.28
C TYR A 224 7.23 -10.47 -13.78
N PHE A 225 5.99 -10.20 -14.20
CA PHE A 225 5.58 -10.24 -15.61
C PHE A 225 5.19 -8.89 -16.20
N SER A 226 5.16 -7.81 -15.41
CA SER A 226 4.88 -6.48 -15.93
C SER A 226 6.15 -5.79 -16.42
N GLY A 227 6.16 -5.36 -17.68
CA GLY A 227 7.21 -4.52 -18.26
C GLY A 227 7.52 -3.22 -17.50
N LYS A 228 6.69 -2.87 -16.53
CA LYS A 228 6.81 -1.68 -15.69
C LYS A 228 7.66 -1.87 -14.45
N THR A 229 8.09 -3.09 -14.12
CA THR A 229 8.96 -3.34 -12.95
C THR A 229 10.43 -3.47 -13.36
N GLN A 230 11.34 -3.04 -12.47
CA GLN A 230 12.78 -3.27 -12.68
C GLN A 230 13.11 -4.78 -12.74
N MET A 231 12.31 -5.60 -12.05
CA MET A 231 12.50 -7.06 -12.02
C MET A 231 12.15 -7.73 -13.35
N TRP A 232 11.12 -7.26 -14.06
CA TRP A 232 10.90 -7.72 -15.43
C TRP A 232 12.14 -7.54 -16.30
N LYS A 233 12.81 -6.38 -16.23
CA LYS A 233 14.03 -6.14 -17.01
C LYS A 233 15.17 -7.10 -16.63
N LYS A 234 15.28 -7.45 -15.35
CA LYS A 234 16.32 -8.35 -14.83
C LYS A 234 16.10 -9.81 -15.24
N TYR A 235 14.85 -10.28 -15.28
CA TYR A 235 14.53 -11.71 -15.49
C TYR A 235 13.90 -12.03 -16.85
N SER A 236 13.52 -11.03 -17.66
CA SER A 236 12.99 -11.21 -19.03
C SER A 236 13.95 -11.87 -20.01
N LYS A 237 15.24 -11.92 -19.68
CA LYS A 237 16.25 -12.61 -20.51
C LYS A 237 16.30 -14.13 -20.27
N HIS A 238 15.68 -14.65 -19.22
CA HIS A 238 15.69 -16.08 -18.87
C HIS A 238 14.32 -16.71 -19.10
N LYS A 239 13.97 -16.97 -20.37
CA LYS A 239 12.63 -17.39 -20.80
C LYS A 239 12.13 -18.68 -20.13
N LEU A 240 13.01 -19.66 -19.90
CA LEU A 240 12.67 -20.92 -19.24
C LEU A 240 12.28 -20.73 -17.76
N ASP A 241 13.00 -19.87 -17.04
CA ASP A 241 12.69 -19.54 -15.64
C ASP A 241 11.37 -18.78 -15.55
N GLN A 242 11.06 -17.92 -16.53
CA GLN A 242 9.79 -17.21 -16.60
C GLN A 242 8.60 -18.13 -16.85
N GLU A 243 8.74 -19.13 -17.72
CA GLU A 243 7.68 -20.10 -17.99
C GLU A 243 7.44 -21.05 -16.81
N ALA A 244 8.50 -21.48 -16.12
CA ALA A 244 8.40 -22.24 -14.88
C ALA A 244 7.72 -21.42 -13.76
N LEU A 245 8.14 -20.17 -13.60
CA LEU A 245 7.56 -19.25 -12.63
C LEU A 245 6.10 -18.94 -12.93
N LYS A 246 5.75 -18.71 -14.21
CA LYS A 246 4.37 -18.45 -14.63
C LYS A 246 3.48 -19.65 -14.33
N ARG A 247 3.92 -20.86 -14.71
CA ARG A 247 3.20 -22.10 -14.42
C ARG A 247 2.96 -22.31 -12.93
N GLU A 248 3.98 -22.05 -12.09
CA GLU A 248 3.81 -22.19 -10.64
C GLU A 248 2.85 -21.15 -10.06
N ILE A 249 2.88 -19.91 -10.54
CA ILE A 249 1.90 -18.88 -10.13
C ILE A 249 0.49 -19.28 -10.57
N ASP A 250 0.31 -19.72 -11.82
CA ASP A 250 -0.99 -20.12 -12.36
C ASP A 250 -1.55 -21.32 -11.58
N ARG A 251 -0.71 -22.30 -11.24
CA ARG A 251 -1.08 -23.44 -10.38
C ARG A 251 -1.52 -22.99 -8.98
N ILE A 252 -0.76 -22.08 -8.36
CA ILE A 252 -1.11 -21.53 -7.05
C ILE A 252 -2.44 -20.77 -7.12
N ILE A 253 -2.75 -20.11 -8.23
CA ILE A 253 -4.03 -19.42 -8.45
C ILE A 253 -5.18 -20.43 -8.64
N SER A 254 -4.98 -21.50 -9.42
CA SER A 254 -6.01 -22.50 -9.72
C SER A 254 -6.41 -23.36 -8.52
N ASP A 255 -5.48 -23.70 -7.63
CA ASP A 255 -5.72 -24.57 -6.46
C ASP A 255 -6.61 -23.92 -5.37
N THR A 256 -7.20 -22.75 -5.63
CA THR A 256 -7.86 -21.90 -4.60
C THR A 256 -9.15 -21.24 -5.08
N ASN A 257 -9.60 -21.56 -6.29
CA ASN A 257 -10.95 -21.31 -6.80
C ASN A 257 -11.73 -22.63 -6.76
#